data_AF-A0A2C9EMF0-F1
#
_entry.id   AF-A0A2C9EMF0-F1
#
_cell.length_a   1.000
_cell.length_b   1.000
_cell.length_c   1.000
_cell.angle_alpha   90.00
_cell.angle_beta   90.00
_cell.angle_gamma   90.00
#
_symmetry.space_group_name_H-M   'P 1'
#
loop_
_entity.id
_entity.type
_entity.pdbx_description
1 polymer ?
#
loop_
_entity_poly.entity_id
_entity_poly.type
_entity_poly.pdbx_seq_one_letter_code
_entity_poly.pdbx_strand_id
1 'polypeptide(L)'
;MYSNLIPLILDQHVEEASFLAVLRDYALGAPHYDFDHLSQLDERIDAHLDGLRVAGTCGLETLLAQLGPHAIGELFASVVLAFEAGNAQVLSRLSEHLRSAVETESGYLMALGWLDWKWVSPWVDRLLASPDPLFLRLGLAACGMHRHDPGPALLTGLSHADPSVLARAARTAGELRRRDLMPTIRTHRQHQDTATRFWANWATAQMGDEEALEPLRQFAEQPGQFQYRALCVLLAWQRREHSIAWIRQLIQNPEQQRVGIQAVGLLGDPVSVPWLIQQMSDLPHARVAGEAFSQITGADLALLDLELQDLPDFDAGPNDDPEDANVAMDPDENLPWPDPQLIADWWQAHGGDFQAGVGYVLGLAQRESSFQQALVRGQQRQRIAAAYGIARFRPTEVLFPTSAPAWRQKRLLSGG
;
A
#
# COMPACT_ATOMS: atom_id res chain seq x y z
N MET A 1 44.02 16.48 -2.97
CA MET A 1 43.38 15.18 -3.31
C MET A 1 42.12 14.91 -2.48
N TYR A 2 42.03 15.34 -1.21
CA TYR A 2 40.81 15.20 -0.38
C TYR A 2 39.67 16.20 -0.67
N SER A 3 39.92 17.28 -1.43
CA SER A 3 38.92 18.36 -1.63
C SER A 3 37.75 17.97 -2.55
N ASN A 4 37.91 16.95 -3.41
CA ASN A 4 36.84 16.46 -4.29
C ASN A 4 36.09 15.24 -3.73
N LEU A 5 36.52 14.72 -2.56
CA LEU A 5 35.93 13.53 -1.97
C LEU A 5 34.62 13.85 -1.22
N ILE A 6 34.56 15.01 -0.56
CA ILE A 6 33.37 15.43 0.20
C ILE A 6 32.16 15.68 -0.72
N PRO A 7 32.28 16.42 -1.84
CA PRO A 7 31.17 16.56 -2.78
C PRO A 7 30.70 15.22 -3.36
N LEU A 8 31.63 14.32 -3.71
CA LEU A 8 31.29 13.01 -4.27
C LEU A 8 30.53 12.12 -3.28
N ILE A 9 30.96 12.10 -2.01
CA ILE A 9 30.26 11.37 -0.94
C ILE A 9 28.85 11.97 -0.73
N LEU A 10 28.74 13.29 -0.81
CA LEU A 10 27.46 13.96 -0.64
C LEU A 10 26.49 13.64 -1.78
N ASP A 11 26.96 13.67 -3.02
CA ASP A 11 26.19 13.30 -4.21
C ASP A 11 25.69 11.85 -4.09
N GLN A 12 26.54 10.94 -3.61
CA GLN A 12 26.13 9.55 -3.35
C GLN A 12 25.03 9.45 -2.29
N HIS A 13 25.10 10.22 -1.19
CA HIS A 13 24.02 10.22 -0.20
C HIS A 13 22.71 10.77 -0.76
N VAL A 14 22.78 11.78 -1.63
CA VAL A 14 21.60 12.32 -2.32
C VAL A 14 20.98 11.27 -3.24
N GLU A 15 21.78 10.69 -4.14
CA GLU A 15 21.33 9.71 -5.12
C GLU A 15 20.69 8.48 -4.43
N GLU A 16 21.36 7.93 -3.43
CA GLU A 16 20.88 6.75 -2.71
C GLU A 16 19.64 7.05 -1.86
N ALA A 17 19.59 8.19 -1.14
CA ALA A 17 18.39 8.55 -0.38
C ALA A 17 17.17 8.73 -1.30
N SER A 18 17.36 9.39 -2.44
CA SER A 18 16.31 9.60 -3.44
C SER A 18 15.84 8.29 -4.06
N PHE A 19 16.75 7.44 -4.52
CA PHE A 19 16.44 6.15 -5.13
C PHE A 19 15.73 5.22 -4.16
N LEU A 20 16.27 5.07 -2.95
CA LEU A 20 15.71 4.16 -1.95
C LEU A 20 14.32 4.60 -1.48
N ALA A 21 14.04 5.90 -1.45
CA ALA A 21 12.71 6.40 -1.15
C ALA A 21 11.68 5.91 -2.19
N VAL A 22 12.00 6.01 -3.48
CA VAL A 22 11.12 5.53 -4.57
C VAL A 22 10.98 4.01 -4.52
N LEU A 23 12.08 3.28 -4.30
CA LEU A 23 12.06 1.83 -4.10
C LEU A 23 11.16 1.42 -2.93
N ARG A 24 11.19 2.19 -1.84
CA ARG A 24 10.31 1.95 -0.69
C ARG A 24 8.85 2.14 -1.05
N ASP A 25 8.49 3.18 -1.78
CA ASP A 25 7.10 3.39 -2.21
C ASP A 25 6.56 2.23 -3.04
N TYR A 26 7.40 1.69 -3.96
CA TYR A 26 7.12 0.45 -4.67
C TYR A 26 6.96 -0.76 -3.72
N ALA A 27 7.92 -0.95 -2.81
CA ALA A 27 7.94 -2.06 -1.86
C ALA A 27 6.69 -2.11 -0.97
N LEU A 28 6.05 -0.96 -0.69
CA LEU A 28 4.83 -0.88 0.11
C LEU A 28 3.61 -1.57 -0.52
N GLY A 29 3.63 -1.90 -1.81
CA GLY A 29 2.56 -2.64 -2.51
C GLY A 29 3.02 -3.93 -3.20
N ALA A 30 4.33 -4.20 -3.20
CA ALA A 30 4.93 -5.35 -3.86
C ALA A 30 4.61 -6.67 -3.12
N PRO A 31 4.53 -7.80 -3.84
CA PRO A 31 4.16 -9.08 -3.24
C PRO A 31 5.23 -9.65 -2.32
N HIS A 32 6.52 -9.52 -2.66
CA HIS A 32 7.64 -10.26 -2.08
C HIS A 32 8.36 -9.56 -0.91
N TYR A 33 8.02 -8.31 -0.60
CA TYR A 33 8.59 -7.63 0.56
C TYR A 33 7.85 -8.08 1.82
N ASP A 34 8.57 -8.44 2.87
CA ASP A 34 7.99 -8.68 4.19
C ASP A 34 8.34 -7.50 5.13
N PHE A 35 8.03 -7.66 6.41
CA PHE A 35 8.35 -6.61 7.39
C PHE A 35 9.86 -6.39 7.57
N ASP A 36 10.67 -7.45 7.52
CA ASP A 36 12.11 -7.36 7.75
C ASP A 36 12.82 -6.73 6.56
N HIS A 37 12.40 -7.06 5.33
CA HIS A 37 12.84 -6.37 4.10
C HIS A 37 12.52 -4.87 4.16
N LEU A 38 11.32 -4.49 4.59
CA LEU A 38 10.95 -3.08 4.77
C LEU A 38 11.77 -2.42 5.88
N SER A 39 12.08 -3.12 6.97
CA SER A 39 12.94 -2.60 8.05
C SER A 39 14.36 -2.32 7.55
N GLN A 40 14.95 -3.24 6.78
CA GLN A 40 16.29 -3.06 6.21
C GLN A 40 16.31 -1.91 5.19
N LEU A 41 15.27 -1.77 4.38
CA LEU A 41 15.16 -0.66 3.43
C LEU A 41 15.03 0.68 4.16
N ASP A 42 14.23 0.74 5.22
CA ASP A 42 14.09 1.92 6.07
C ASP A 42 15.42 2.29 6.74
N GLU A 43 16.16 1.31 7.26
CA GLU A 43 17.50 1.53 7.85
C GLU A 43 18.50 2.10 6.83
N ARG A 44 18.49 1.61 5.58
CA ARG A 44 19.32 2.15 4.51
C ARG A 44 18.95 3.59 4.17
N ILE A 45 17.66 3.90 4.03
CA ILE A 45 17.19 5.28 3.79
C ILE A 45 17.67 6.20 4.91
N ASP A 46 17.47 5.80 6.17
CA ASP A 46 17.85 6.63 7.32
C ASP A 46 19.37 6.84 7.40
N ALA A 47 20.18 5.84 7.03
CA ALA A 47 21.64 5.98 6.97
C ALA A 47 22.10 7.02 5.93
N HIS A 48 21.47 7.08 4.75
CA HIS A 48 21.79 8.11 3.76
C HIS A 48 21.27 9.49 4.17
N LEU A 49 20.07 9.56 4.76
CA LEU A 49 19.56 10.79 5.36
C LEU A 49 20.47 11.29 6.49
N ASP A 50 21.04 10.41 7.32
CA ASP A 50 22.02 10.76 8.36
C ASP A 50 23.28 11.39 7.78
N GLY A 51 23.79 10.85 6.67
CA GLY A 51 24.90 11.47 5.93
C GLY A 51 24.59 12.91 5.52
N LEU A 52 23.37 13.14 5.02
CA LEU A 52 22.90 14.48 4.64
C LEU A 52 22.68 15.39 5.86
N ARG A 53 22.16 14.85 6.98
CA ARG A 53 22.02 15.58 8.25
C ARG A 53 23.39 16.05 8.76
N VAL A 54 24.43 15.21 8.68
CA VAL A 54 25.81 15.57 9.06
C VAL A 54 26.38 16.67 8.18
N ALA A 55 26.08 16.64 6.87
CA ALA A 55 26.47 17.71 5.94
C ALA A 55 25.71 19.04 6.16
N GLY A 56 24.63 19.02 6.96
CA GLY A 56 23.86 20.20 7.34
C GLY A 56 23.30 20.95 6.14
N THR A 57 23.46 22.27 6.13
CA THR A 57 22.97 23.13 5.04
C THR A 57 23.53 22.73 3.67
N CYS A 58 24.77 22.27 3.59
CA CYS A 58 25.38 21.85 2.33
C CYS A 58 24.64 20.65 1.72
N GLY A 59 24.26 19.66 2.55
CA GLY A 59 23.49 18.50 2.07
C GLY A 59 22.11 18.88 1.56
N LEU A 60 21.43 19.78 2.26
CA LEU A 60 20.14 20.30 1.82
C LEU A 60 20.26 21.13 0.54
N GLU A 61 21.28 21.96 0.40
CA GLU A 61 21.51 22.74 -0.82
C GLU A 61 21.81 21.85 -2.04
N THR A 62 22.56 20.76 -1.87
CA THR A 62 22.81 19.77 -2.93
C THR A 62 21.50 19.11 -3.39
N LEU A 63 20.64 18.69 -2.46
CA LEU A 63 19.31 18.16 -2.78
C LEU A 63 18.46 19.17 -3.54
N LEU A 64 18.38 20.41 -3.03
CA LEU A 64 17.59 21.48 -3.65
C LEU A 64 18.07 21.81 -5.07
N ALA A 65 19.36 21.66 -5.35
CA ALA A 65 19.94 21.88 -6.67
C ALA A 65 19.54 20.80 -7.69
N GLN A 66 19.15 19.61 -7.23
CA GLN A 66 18.72 18.49 -8.07
C GLN A 66 17.20 18.41 -8.28
N LEU A 67 16.43 19.32 -7.67
CA LEU A 67 14.98 19.35 -7.87
C LEU A 67 14.61 19.68 -9.32
N GLY A 68 13.89 18.76 -9.94
CA GLY A 68 13.29 18.90 -11.27
C GLY A 68 11.83 18.42 -11.28
N PRO A 69 11.13 18.51 -12.43
CA PRO A 69 9.70 18.17 -12.52
C PRO A 69 9.34 16.72 -12.11
N HIS A 70 10.31 15.81 -12.17
CA HIS A 70 10.15 14.38 -11.89
C HIS A 70 10.96 13.90 -10.66
N ALA A 71 11.51 14.84 -9.88
CA ALA A 71 12.43 14.56 -8.77
C ALA A 71 11.71 14.12 -7.48
N ILE A 72 11.03 12.97 -7.54
CA ILE A 72 10.21 12.43 -6.44
C ILE A 72 11.06 12.13 -5.21
N GLY A 73 12.17 11.42 -5.38
CA GLY A 73 13.07 11.01 -4.29
C GLY A 73 13.80 12.19 -3.65
N GLU A 74 14.24 13.14 -4.47
CA GLU A 74 14.92 14.35 -4.02
C GLU A 74 13.95 15.24 -3.25
N LEU A 75 12.70 15.34 -3.70
CA LEU A 75 11.69 16.07 -2.94
C LEU A 75 11.43 15.38 -1.59
N PHE A 76 11.33 14.05 -1.55
CA PHE A 76 11.21 13.31 -0.30
C PHE A 76 12.33 13.68 0.68
N ALA A 77 13.60 13.52 0.28
CA ALA A 77 14.73 13.76 1.17
C ALA A 77 14.83 15.25 1.58
N SER A 78 14.55 16.17 0.65
CA SER A 78 14.50 17.62 0.93
C SER A 78 13.45 17.97 1.98
N VAL A 79 12.24 17.40 1.87
CA VAL A 79 11.15 17.63 2.81
C VAL A 79 11.51 17.07 4.18
N VAL A 80 12.06 15.85 4.26
CA VAL A 80 12.50 15.25 5.53
C VAL A 80 13.47 16.18 6.27
N LEU A 81 14.56 16.59 5.60
CA LEU A 81 15.57 17.45 6.22
C LEU A 81 15.03 18.83 6.58
N ALA A 82 14.17 19.42 5.74
CA ALA A 82 13.59 20.73 6.00
C ALA A 82 12.63 20.73 7.21
N PHE A 83 11.85 19.66 7.40
CA PHE A 83 10.98 19.50 8.56
C PHE A 83 11.78 19.29 9.84
N GLU A 84 12.79 18.42 9.83
CA GLU A 84 13.65 18.17 10.99
C GLU A 84 14.45 19.41 11.41
N ALA A 85 14.91 20.19 10.43
CA ALA A 85 15.60 21.46 10.69
C ALA A 85 14.66 22.61 11.10
N GLY A 86 13.34 22.43 10.98
CA GLY A 86 12.36 23.50 11.20
C GLY A 86 12.53 24.69 10.25
N ASN A 87 13.07 24.47 9.05
CA ASN A 87 13.47 25.54 8.14
C ASN A 87 12.29 26.04 7.30
N ALA A 88 11.56 27.04 7.83
CA ALA A 88 10.41 27.64 7.18
C ALA A 88 10.69 28.16 5.76
N GLN A 89 11.89 28.70 5.53
CA GLN A 89 12.26 29.28 4.24
C GLN A 89 12.42 28.19 3.18
N VAL A 90 13.08 27.09 3.52
CA VAL A 90 13.21 25.95 2.60
C VAL A 90 11.86 25.30 2.35
N LEU A 91 11.03 25.12 3.39
CA LEU A 91 9.68 24.60 3.21
C LEU A 91 8.84 25.46 2.26
N SER A 92 8.97 26.79 2.33
CA SER A 92 8.32 27.69 1.35
C SER A 92 8.80 27.43 -0.07
N ARG A 93 10.10 27.25 -0.30
CA ARG A 93 10.66 26.93 -1.62
C ARG A 93 10.19 25.57 -2.14
N LEU A 94 10.12 24.56 -1.28
CA LEU A 94 9.60 23.24 -1.62
C LEU A 94 8.10 23.30 -1.95
N SER A 95 7.33 24.11 -1.22
CA SER A 95 5.93 24.40 -1.53
C SER A 95 5.76 25.08 -2.89
N GLU A 96 6.63 26.04 -3.23
CA GLU A 96 6.63 26.69 -4.55
C GLU A 96 6.97 25.70 -5.67
N HIS A 97 8.00 24.88 -5.48
CA HIS A 97 8.37 23.81 -6.42
C HIS A 97 7.17 22.88 -6.68
N LEU A 98 6.52 22.42 -5.62
CA LEU A 98 5.39 21.49 -5.70
C LEU A 98 4.21 22.05 -6.51
N ARG A 99 3.97 23.36 -6.48
CA ARG A 99 2.93 24.01 -7.32
C ARG A 99 3.22 23.87 -8.82
N SER A 100 4.50 23.85 -9.19
CA SER A 100 4.96 23.76 -10.59
C SER A 100 5.29 22.33 -11.05
N ALA A 101 5.47 21.40 -10.11
CA ALA A 101 5.91 20.03 -10.36
C ALA A 101 5.01 19.03 -9.62
N VAL A 102 3.74 18.94 -10.01
CA VAL A 102 2.71 18.14 -9.32
C VAL A 102 3.08 16.66 -9.21
N GLU A 103 3.87 16.12 -10.13
CA GLU A 103 4.34 14.72 -10.09
C GLU A 103 5.19 14.42 -8.86
N THR A 104 5.90 15.42 -8.33
CA THR A 104 6.73 15.25 -7.14
C THR A 104 5.92 15.12 -5.84
N GLU A 105 4.60 15.39 -5.87
CA GLU A 105 3.76 15.37 -4.67
C GLU A 105 3.83 14.06 -3.87
N SER A 106 3.99 12.92 -4.56
CA SER A 106 4.23 11.62 -3.94
C SER A 106 5.43 11.67 -2.98
N GLY A 107 6.55 12.30 -3.38
CA GLY A 107 7.73 12.50 -2.55
C GLY A 107 7.44 13.31 -1.28
N TYR A 108 6.64 14.38 -1.39
CA TYR A 108 6.22 15.16 -0.22
C TYR A 108 5.34 14.31 0.72
N LEU A 109 4.39 13.56 0.18
CA LEU A 109 3.52 12.65 0.95
C LEU A 109 4.31 11.53 1.63
N MET A 110 5.29 10.95 0.94
CA MET A 110 6.21 9.95 1.49
C MET A 110 6.97 10.52 2.69
N ALA A 111 7.45 11.77 2.60
CA ALA A 111 8.18 12.42 3.69
C ALA A 111 7.27 12.68 4.90
N LEU A 112 6.03 13.13 4.69
CA LEU A 112 5.04 13.30 5.76
C LEU A 112 4.72 11.96 6.45
N GLY A 113 4.62 10.87 5.70
CA GLY A 113 4.42 9.53 6.24
C GLY A 113 5.65 9.00 6.99
N TRP A 114 6.85 9.33 6.52
CA TRP A 114 8.13 8.92 7.07
C TRP A 114 8.44 9.57 8.41
N LEU A 115 8.47 10.90 8.47
CA LEU A 115 8.83 11.67 9.67
C LEU A 115 8.01 11.27 10.90
N ASP A 116 8.60 11.22 12.08
CA ASP A 116 7.85 11.08 13.35
C ASP A 116 6.94 12.29 13.58
N TRP A 117 5.79 12.08 14.24
CA TRP A 117 4.76 13.10 14.43
C TRP A 117 5.29 14.39 15.06
N LYS A 118 6.28 14.29 15.96
CA LYS A 118 6.88 15.47 16.60
C LYS A 118 7.48 16.48 15.62
N TRP A 119 7.92 16.03 14.44
CA TRP A 119 8.48 16.89 13.39
C TRP A 119 7.39 17.45 12.47
N VAL A 120 6.31 16.69 12.29
CA VAL A 120 5.21 17.04 11.39
C VAL A 120 4.20 17.98 12.05
N SER A 121 3.87 17.75 13.33
CA SER A 121 2.82 18.46 14.05
C SER A 121 2.95 19.99 14.09
N PRO A 122 4.16 20.60 14.17
CA PRO A 122 4.29 22.06 14.17
C PRO A 122 3.83 22.73 12.87
N TRP A 123 3.78 21.97 11.77
CA TRP A 123 3.43 22.47 10.44
C TRP A 123 2.01 22.10 10.00
N VAL A 124 1.42 21.07 10.62
CA VAL A 124 0.10 20.54 10.24
C VAL A 124 -0.98 21.59 10.35
N ASP A 125 -1.01 22.39 11.42
CA ASP A 125 -2.04 23.44 11.58
C ASP A 125 -2.00 24.46 10.44
N ARG A 126 -0.79 24.80 9.96
CA ARG A 126 -0.62 25.70 8.81
C ARG A 126 -1.10 25.07 7.51
N LEU A 127 -0.82 23.78 7.31
CA LEU A 127 -1.31 23.03 6.14
C LEU A 127 -2.83 22.94 6.14
N LEU A 128 -3.44 22.58 7.28
CA LEU A 128 -4.89 22.48 7.45
C LEU A 128 -5.61 23.83 7.35
N ALA A 129 -4.97 24.93 7.73
CA ALA A 129 -5.51 26.28 7.59
C ALA A 129 -5.28 26.90 6.21
N SER A 130 -4.55 26.23 5.31
CA SER A 130 -4.24 26.76 3.99
C SER A 130 -5.50 26.87 3.13
N PRO A 131 -5.73 28.01 2.44
CA PRO A 131 -6.81 28.14 1.47
C PRO A 131 -6.54 27.37 0.17
N ASP A 132 -5.29 26.94 -0.04
CA ASP A 132 -4.89 26.17 -1.20
C ASP A 132 -5.26 24.68 -1.04
N PRO A 133 -6.06 24.11 -1.96
CA PRO A 133 -6.47 22.71 -1.94
C PRO A 133 -5.30 21.72 -1.80
N LEU A 134 -4.15 22.00 -2.44
CA LEU A 134 -2.97 21.14 -2.38
C LEU A 134 -2.45 21.00 -0.95
N PHE A 135 -2.26 22.11 -0.24
CA PHE A 135 -1.69 22.09 1.10
C PHE A 135 -2.69 21.61 2.16
N LEU A 136 -3.98 21.94 2.00
CA LEU A 136 -5.03 21.35 2.84
C LEU A 136 -5.04 19.82 2.70
N ARG A 137 -4.91 19.30 1.47
CA ARG A 137 -4.83 17.88 1.19
C ARG A 137 -3.59 17.23 1.80
N LEU A 138 -2.42 17.89 1.76
CA LEU A 138 -1.21 17.42 2.43
C LEU A 138 -1.38 17.36 3.96
N GLY A 139 -2.00 18.38 4.56
CA GLY A 139 -2.29 18.40 6.01
C GLY A 139 -3.22 17.26 6.43
N LEU A 140 -4.30 17.03 5.68
CA LEU A 140 -5.22 15.91 5.92
C LEU A 140 -4.49 14.56 5.75
N ALA A 141 -3.64 14.44 4.73
CA ALA A 141 -2.86 13.23 4.50
C ALA A 141 -1.88 12.93 5.64
N ALA A 142 -1.18 13.94 6.16
CA ALA A 142 -0.31 13.78 7.32
C ALA A 142 -1.09 13.26 8.54
N CYS A 143 -2.24 13.89 8.86
CA CYS A 143 -3.12 13.42 9.93
C CYS A 143 -3.57 11.97 9.74
N GLY A 144 -4.00 11.61 8.52
CA GLY A 144 -4.35 10.24 8.16
C GLY A 144 -3.19 9.27 8.39
N MET A 145 -2.03 9.50 7.77
CA MET A 145 -0.84 8.64 7.87
C MET A 145 -0.34 8.43 9.30
N HIS A 146 -0.52 9.43 10.16
CA HIS A 146 -0.13 9.39 11.58
C HIS A 146 -1.24 8.94 12.53
N ARG A 147 -2.45 8.71 12.00
CA ARG A 147 -3.65 8.42 12.78
C ARG A 147 -3.96 9.50 13.83
N HIS A 148 -3.69 10.75 13.48
CA HIS A 148 -4.02 11.91 14.29
C HIS A 148 -5.30 12.57 13.78
N ASP A 149 -6.22 12.95 14.68
CA ASP A 149 -7.48 13.60 14.29
C ASP A 149 -7.23 15.06 13.86
N PRO A 150 -7.59 15.49 12.63
CA PRO A 150 -7.49 16.90 12.20
C PRO A 150 -8.64 17.76 12.73
N GLY A 151 -9.57 17.21 13.53
CA GLY A 151 -10.66 17.94 14.14
C GLY A 151 -11.60 18.57 13.10
N PRO A 152 -11.94 19.86 13.23
CA PRO A 152 -12.86 20.53 12.30
C PRO A 152 -12.39 20.55 10.84
N ALA A 153 -11.08 20.53 10.58
CA ALA A 153 -10.55 20.53 9.21
C ALA A 153 -10.98 19.29 8.41
N LEU A 154 -11.28 18.17 9.10
CA LEU A 154 -11.81 16.98 8.44
C LEU A 154 -13.20 17.21 7.84
N LEU A 155 -14.08 17.88 8.59
CA LEU A 155 -15.43 18.25 8.15
C LEU A 155 -15.38 19.25 7.00
N THR A 156 -14.49 20.25 7.10
CA THR A 156 -14.24 21.19 6.01
C THR A 156 -13.78 20.48 4.74
N GLY A 157 -12.84 19.52 4.87
CA GLY A 157 -12.36 18.72 3.75
C GLY A 157 -13.46 17.88 3.09
N LEU A 158 -14.35 17.26 3.87
CA LEU A 158 -15.49 16.49 3.34
C LEU A 158 -16.53 17.35 2.62
N SER A 159 -16.56 18.66 2.86
CA SER A 159 -17.48 19.60 2.20
C SER A 159 -16.78 20.45 1.13
N HIS A 160 -15.52 20.15 0.82
CA HIS A 160 -14.69 20.97 -0.06
C HIS A 160 -15.08 20.79 -1.53
N ALA A 161 -14.99 21.87 -2.32
CA ALA A 161 -15.38 21.87 -3.73
C ALA A 161 -14.38 21.12 -4.64
N ASP A 162 -13.09 21.13 -4.29
CA ASP A 162 -12.05 20.34 -4.95
C ASP A 162 -12.19 18.85 -4.62
N PRO A 163 -12.44 17.96 -5.60
CA PRO A 163 -12.60 16.53 -5.37
C PRO A 163 -11.37 15.86 -4.74
N SER A 164 -10.15 16.35 -5.03
CA SER A 164 -8.93 15.76 -4.47
C SER A 164 -8.85 15.93 -2.95
N VAL A 165 -9.30 17.09 -2.43
CA VAL A 165 -9.38 17.37 -0.99
C VAL A 165 -10.43 16.49 -0.34
N LEU A 166 -11.61 16.41 -0.95
CA LEU A 166 -12.72 15.59 -0.47
C LEU A 166 -12.33 14.11 -0.41
N ALA A 167 -11.73 13.58 -1.48
CA ALA A 167 -11.21 12.22 -1.56
C ALA A 167 -10.20 11.94 -0.42
N ARG A 168 -9.28 12.88 -0.17
CA ARG A 168 -8.32 12.74 0.93
C ARG A 168 -8.99 12.82 2.30
N ALA A 169 -9.96 13.70 2.49
CA ALA A 169 -10.71 13.83 3.73
C ALA A 169 -11.49 12.53 4.03
N ALA A 170 -12.15 11.95 3.01
CA ALA A 170 -12.83 10.66 3.12
C ALA A 170 -11.84 9.54 3.49
N ARG A 171 -10.69 9.46 2.80
CA ARG A 171 -9.63 8.51 3.15
C ARG A 171 -9.17 8.67 4.61
N THR A 172 -8.89 9.90 5.03
CA THR A 172 -8.43 10.22 6.39
C THR A 172 -9.48 9.82 7.43
N ALA A 173 -10.76 10.11 7.17
CA ALA A 173 -11.86 9.70 8.04
C ALA A 173 -11.99 8.17 8.15
N GLY A 174 -11.77 7.44 7.06
CA GLY A 174 -11.73 5.98 7.06
C GLY A 174 -10.52 5.40 7.80
N GLU A 175 -9.34 5.99 7.64
CA GLU A 175 -8.12 5.63 8.37
C GLU A 175 -8.27 5.83 9.88
N LEU A 176 -8.94 6.91 10.28
CA LEU A 176 -9.21 7.26 11.68
C LEU A 176 -10.48 6.62 12.25
N ARG A 177 -11.28 5.93 11.42
CA ARG A 177 -12.59 5.37 11.81
C ARG A 177 -13.55 6.39 12.43
N ARG A 178 -13.65 7.58 11.83
CA ARG A 178 -14.59 8.64 12.24
C ARG A 178 -16.04 8.29 11.86
N ARG A 179 -16.62 7.34 12.60
CA ARG A 179 -17.98 6.82 12.37
C ARG A 179 -19.06 7.89 12.46
N ASP A 180 -18.82 8.89 13.29
CA ASP A 180 -19.66 10.08 13.42
C ASP A 180 -19.79 10.86 12.09
N LEU A 181 -18.83 10.74 11.18
CA LEU A 181 -18.82 11.38 9.86
C LEU A 181 -19.41 10.50 8.74
N MET A 182 -19.81 9.26 9.03
CA MET A 182 -20.37 8.36 8.02
C MET A 182 -21.56 8.95 7.26
N PRO A 183 -22.55 9.61 7.90
CA PRO A 183 -23.67 10.20 7.17
C PRO A 183 -23.21 11.21 6.11
N THR A 184 -22.21 12.05 6.42
CA THR A 184 -21.64 13.02 5.49
C THR A 184 -20.91 12.33 4.34
N ILE A 185 -20.03 11.35 4.65
CA ILE A 185 -19.24 10.64 3.63
C ILE A 185 -20.15 9.88 2.66
N ARG A 186 -21.24 9.28 3.13
CA ARG A 186 -22.21 8.54 2.30
C ARG A 186 -22.85 9.40 1.21
N THR A 187 -22.95 10.71 1.40
CA THR A 187 -23.50 11.61 0.37
C THR A 187 -22.63 11.62 -0.91
N HIS A 188 -21.37 11.21 -0.82
CA HIS A 188 -20.42 11.14 -1.94
C HIS A 188 -20.27 9.73 -2.54
N ARG A 189 -21.13 8.78 -2.15
CA ARG A 189 -21.13 7.38 -2.63
C ARG A 189 -21.11 7.25 -4.15
N GLN A 190 -21.78 8.17 -4.85
CA GLN A 190 -21.94 8.19 -6.30
C GLN A 190 -21.31 9.44 -6.94
N HIS A 191 -20.27 9.99 -6.30
CA HIS A 191 -19.60 11.18 -6.80
C HIS A 191 -19.02 10.96 -8.21
N GLN A 192 -19.01 12.01 -9.04
CA GLN A 192 -18.52 11.92 -10.42
C GLN A 192 -17.02 11.61 -10.50
N ASP A 193 -16.22 12.25 -9.65
CA ASP A 193 -14.78 11.99 -9.54
C ASP A 193 -14.53 10.58 -8.96
N THR A 194 -13.72 9.81 -9.69
CA THR A 194 -13.45 8.39 -9.40
C THR A 194 -12.72 8.20 -8.08
N ALA A 195 -11.73 9.03 -7.75
CA ALA A 195 -10.99 8.91 -6.50
C ALA A 195 -11.88 9.23 -5.28
N THR A 196 -12.70 10.28 -5.40
CA THR A 196 -13.70 10.64 -4.38
C THR A 196 -14.68 9.50 -4.14
N ARG A 197 -15.25 8.95 -5.22
CA ARG A 197 -16.18 7.82 -5.16
C ARG A 197 -15.54 6.60 -4.48
N PHE A 198 -14.31 6.27 -4.85
CA PHE A 198 -13.57 5.18 -4.22
C PHE A 198 -13.37 5.43 -2.72
N TRP A 199 -12.78 6.56 -2.34
CA TRP A 199 -12.41 6.81 -0.95
C TRP A 199 -13.60 7.01 -0.02
N ALA A 200 -14.73 7.54 -0.53
CA ALA A 200 -15.98 7.61 0.23
C ALA A 200 -16.50 6.21 0.57
N ASN A 201 -16.60 5.32 -0.42
CA ASN A 201 -17.07 3.95 -0.21
C ASN A 201 -16.08 3.11 0.59
N TRP A 202 -14.78 3.25 0.33
CA TRP A 202 -13.73 2.60 1.12
C TRP A 202 -13.83 2.98 2.60
N ALA A 203 -13.99 4.27 2.90
CA ALA A 203 -14.07 4.75 4.27
C ALA A 203 -15.32 4.21 4.99
N THR A 204 -16.49 4.26 4.36
CA THR A 204 -17.72 3.81 5.01
C THR A 204 -17.80 2.29 5.11
N ALA A 205 -17.33 1.54 4.11
CA ALA A 205 -17.25 0.07 4.17
C ALA A 205 -16.38 -0.38 5.35
N GLN A 206 -15.23 0.27 5.52
CA GLN A 206 -14.37 0.04 6.66
C GLN A 206 -15.10 0.30 7.98
N MET A 207 -16.11 1.17 8.03
CA MET A 207 -16.92 1.45 9.21
C MET A 207 -18.21 0.60 9.32
N GLY A 208 -18.35 -0.44 8.50
CA GLY A 208 -19.47 -1.39 8.50
C GLY A 208 -20.65 -1.01 7.60
N ASP A 209 -20.46 -0.11 6.63
CA ASP A 209 -21.50 0.26 5.68
C ASP A 209 -21.65 -0.78 4.55
N GLU A 210 -22.61 -1.69 4.69
CA GLU A 210 -22.85 -2.76 3.69
C GLU A 210 -23.18 -2.22 2.29
N GLU A 211 -23.87 -1.08 2.20
CA GLU A 211 -24.20 -0.45 0.92
C GLU A 211 -22.94 -0.01 0.13
N ALA A 212 -21.80 0.19 0.82
CA ALA A 212 -20.55 0.61 0.17
C ALA A 212 -19.81 -0.55 -0.49
N LEU A 213 -20.20 -1.79 -0.20
CA LEU A 213 -19.58 -2.98 -0.78
C LEU A 213 -19.89 -3.11 -2.28
N GLU A 214 -21.07 -2.70 -2.74
CA GLU A 214 -21.42 -2.80 -4.16
C GLU A 214 -20.58 -1.85 -5.03
N PRO A 215 -20.43 -0.54 -4.72
CA PRO A 215 -19.48 0.31 -5.43
C PRO A 215 -18.03 -0.19 -5.35
N LEU A 216 -17.59 -0.70 -4.19
CA LEU A 216 -16.24 -1.28 -4.06
C LEU A 216 -16.03 -2.50 -4.94
N ARG A 217 -17.05 -3.33 -5.16
CA ARG A 217 -16.98 -4.45 -6.10
C ARG A 217 -16.63 -3.98 -7.51
N GLN A 218 -17.25 -2.90 -7.99
CA GLN A 218 -16.94 -2.35 -9.31
C GLN A 218 -15.48 -1.92 -9.43
N PHE A 219 -14.88 -1.40 -8.35
CA PHE A 219 -13.45 -1.09 -8.30
C PHE A 219 -12.57 -2.34 -8.23
N ALA A 220 -13.01 -3.41 -7.57
CA ALA A 220 -12.27 -4.67 -7.50
C ALA A 220 -12.24 -5.41 -8.86
N GLU A 221 -13.26 -5.22 -9.69
CA GLU A 221 -13.38 -5.79 -11.04
C GLU A 221 -12.62 -4.98 -12.12
N GLN A 222 -12.18 -3.76 -11.81
CA GLN A 222 -11.49 -2.89 -12.78
C GLN A 222 -9.99 -2.84 -12.50
N PRO A 223 -9.13 -3.10 -13.50
CA PRO A 223 -7.70 -2.87 -13.38
C PRO A 223 -7.40 -1.42 -12.99
N GLY A 224 -6.45 -1.22 -12.07
CA GLY A 224 -5.97 0.10 -11.68
C GLY A 224 -5.60 0.22 -10.21
N GLN A 225 -5.18 1.41 -9.80
CA GLN A 225 -4.62 1.71 -8.47
C GLN A 225 -5.54 1.38 -7.27
N PHE A 226 -6.83 1.16 -7.51
CA PHE A 226 -7.83 0.88 -6.48
C PHE A 226 -8.18 -0.60 -6.35
N GLN A 227 -7.85 -1.43 -7.34
CA GLN A 227 -8.38 -2.78 -7.49
C GLN A 227 -8.09 -3.68 -6.29
N TYR A 228 -6.81 -3.86 -5.95
CA TYR A 228 -6.40 -4.75 -4.87
C TYR A 228 -6.92 -4.27 -3.50
N ARG A 229 -6.93 -2.96 -3.27
CA ARG A 229 -7.46 -2.36 -2.04
C ARG A 229 -8.96 -2.56 -1.92
N ALA A 230 -9.70 -2.38 -3.02
CA ALA A 230 -11.13 -2.65 -3.08
C ALA A 230 -11.41 -4.11 -2.78
N LEU A 231 -10.65 -5.02 -3.40
CA LEU A 231 -10.78 -6.46 -3.22
C LEU A 231 -10.55 -6.89 -1.76
N CYS A 232 -9.49 -6.41 -1.12
CA CYS A 232 -9.20 -6.71 0.29
C CYS A 232 -10.32 -6.25 1.22
N VAL A 233 -10.82 -5.02 1.05
CA VAL A 233 -11.88 -4.46 1.90
C VAL A 233 -13.20 -5.17 1.63
N LEU A 234 -13.55 -5.40 0.37
CA LEU A 234 -14.75 -6.12 -0.01
C LEU A 234 -14.78 -7.51 0.65
N LEU A 235 -13.72 -8.31 0.52
CA LEU A 235 -13.71 -9.66 1.09
C LEU A 235 -13.57 -9.71 2.61
N ALA A 236 -12.97 -8.69 3.24
CA ALA A 236 -12.96 -8.60 4.69
C ALA A 236 -14.38 -8.39 5.27
N TRP A 237 -15.21 -7.58 4.60
CA TRP A 237 -16.50 -7.12 5.12
C TRP A 237 -17.74 -7.81 4.52
N GLN A 238 -17.65 -8.32 3.29
CA GLN A 238 -18.75 -8.99 2.63
C GLN A 238 -19.07 -10.33 3.30
N ARG A 239 -20.36 -10.69 3.34
CA ARG A 239 -20.80 -12.00 3.82
C ARG A 239 -20.24 -13.11 2.93
N ARG A 240 -19.75 -14.18 3.56
CA ARG A 240 -19.00 -15.26 2.90
C ARG A 240 -19.76 -15.88 1.74
N GLU A 241 -21.06 -16.11 1.90
CA GLU A 241 -21.93 -16.67 0.86
C GLU A 241 -21.98 -15.79 -0.40
N HIS A 242 -22.01 -14.47 -0.23
CA HIS A 242 -22.01 -13.52 -1.35
C HIS A 242 -20.63 -13.45 -2.01
N SER A 243 -19.55 -13.52 -1.22
CA SER A 243 -18.19 -13.58 -1.76
C SER A 243 -17.97 -14.84 -2.59
N ILE A 244 -18.43 -16.01 -2.12
CA ILE A 244 -18.34 -17.26 -2.88
C ILE A 244 -19.12 -17.16 -4.20
N ALA A 245 -20.35 -16.65 -4.16
CA ALA A 245 -21.17 -16.50 -5.37
C ALA A 245 -20.52 -15.55 -6.39
N TRP A 246 -19.95 -14.44 -5.92
CA TRP A 246 -19.26 -13.47 -6.76
C TRP A 246 -17.95 -14.02 -7.34
N ILE A 247 -17.12 -14.67 -6.52
CA ILE A 247 -15.87 -15.30 -6.98
C ILE A 247 -16.14 -16.33 -8.08
N ARG A 248 -17.22 -17.12 -7.95
CA ARG A 248 -17.65 -18.06 -9.00
C ARG A 248 -17.97 -17.37 -10.33
N GLN A 249 -18.48 -16.14 -10.32
CA GLN A 249 -18.72 -15.36 -11.53
C GLN A 249 -17.40 -14.86 -12.12
N LEU A 250 -16.46 -14.39 -11.29
CA LEU A 250 -15.14 -13.93 -11.75
C LEU A 250 -14.36 -15.04 -12.46
N ILE A 251 -14.27 -16.22 -11.86
CA ILE A 251 -13.51 -17.34 -12.43
C ILE A 251 -14.13 -17.92 -13.71
N GLN A 252 -15.40 -17.62 -14.00
CA GLN A 252 -16.06 -18.00 -15.25
C GLN A 252 -15.82 -16.99 -16.38
N ASN A 253 -15.31 -15.80 -16.05
CA ASN A 253 -14.95 -14.76 -17.01
C ASN A 253 -13.41 -14.75 -17.19
N PRO A 254 -12.88 -15.15 -18.36
CA PRO A 254 -11.44 -15.18 -18.60
C PRO A 254 -10.72 -13.85 -18.30
N GLU A 255 -11.34 -12.71 -18.58
CA GLU A 255 -10.75 -11.39 -18.33
C GLU A 255 -10.63 -11.06 -16.82
N GLN A 256 -11.41 -11.73 -15.99
CA GLN A 256 -11.47 -11.52 -14.54
C GLN A 256 -10.85 -12.67 -13.74
N GLN A 257 -10.32 -13.69 -14.43
CA GLN A 257 -9.82 -14.90 -13.80
C GLN A 257 -8.68 -14.61 -12.82
N ARG A 258 -7.75 -13.72 -13.19
CA ARG A 258 -6.68 -13.22 -12.29
C ARG A 258 -7.23 -12.64 -10.99
N VAL A 259 -8.26 -11.78 -11.07
CA VAL A 259 -8.93 -11.20 -9.88
C VAL A 259 -9.64 -12.29 -9.08
N GLY A 260 -10.28 -13.24 -9.77
CA GLY A 260 -10.90 -14.41 -9.14
C GLY A 260 -9.91 -15.24 -8.33
N ILE A 261 -8.70 -15.47 -8.83
CA ILE A 261 -7.63 -16.18 -8.10
C ILE A 261 -7.20 -15.41 -6.85
N GLN A 262 -6.96 -14.10 -6.95
CA GLN A 262 -6.64 -13.27 -5.77
C GLN A 262 -7.77 -13.30 -4.74
N ALA A 263 -9.02 -13.26 -5.21
CA ALA A 263 -10.20 -13.31 -4.37
C ALA A 263 -10.35 -14.66 -3.65
N VAL A 264 -10.02 -15.78 -4.31
CA VAL A 264 -9.94 -17.11 -3.68
C VAL A 264 -8.92 -17.12 -2.54
N GLY A 265 -7.71 -16.59 -2.77
CA GLY A 265 -6.66 -16.52 -1.74
C GLY A 265 -7.12 -15.72 -0.50
N LEU A 266 -7.75 -14.57 -0.72
CA LEU A 266 -8.28 -13.71 0.34
C LEU A 266 -9.50 -14.32 1.08
N LEU A 267 -10.38 -15.04 0.37
CA LEU A 267 -11.49 -15.78 0.97
C LEU A 267 -11.01 -16.90 1.89
N GLY A 268 -9.86 -17.49 1.55
CA GLY A 268 -9.15 -18.42 2.40
C GLY A 268 -9.71 -19.84 2.43
N ASP A 269 -10.64 -20.23 1.55
CA ASP A 269 -11.28 -21.56 1.61
C ASP A 269 -10.37 -22.64 0.98
N PRO A 270 -9.96 -23.68 1.73
CA PRO A 270 -9.11 -24.74 1.21
C PRO A 270 -9.79 -25.59 0.12
N VAL A 271 -11.12 -25.54 -0.03
CA VAL A 271 -11.83 -26.21 -1.15
C VAL A 271 -11.30 -25.78 -2.52
N SER A 272 -10.78 -24.56 -2.64
CA SER A 272 -10.26 -24.04 -3.90
C SER A 272 -8.81 -24.46 -4.19
N VAL A 273 -8.09 -25.06 -3.23
CA VAL A 273 -6.67 -25.39 -3.40
C VAL A 273 -6.41 -26.35 -4.58
N PRO A 274 -7.17 -27.45 -4.78
CA PRO A 274 -6.98 -28.29 -5.96
C PRO A 274 -7.16 -27.54 -7.28
N TRP A 275 -8.07 -26.55 -7.33
CA TRP A 275 -8.26 -25.71 -8.51
C TRP A 275 -7.10 -24.71 -8.69
N LEU A 276 -6.59 -24.11 -7.61
CA LEU A 276 -5.40 -23.25 -7.66
C LEU A 276 -4.19 -24.00 -8.22
N ILE A 277 -3.98 -25.26 -7.78
CA ILE A 277 -2.90 -26.11 -8.31
C ILE A 277 -3.05 -26.33 -9.82
N GLN A 278 -4.27 -26.49 -10.33
CA GLN A 278 -4.50 -26.56 -11.78
C GLN A 278 -4.16 -25.23 -12.48
N GLN A 279 -4.46 -24.08 -11.85
CA GLN A 279 -4.11 -22.76 -12.39
C GLN A 279 -2.60 -22.51 -12.40
N MET A 280 -1.82 -23.18 -11.55
CA MET A 280 -0.35 -23.09 -11.54
C MET A 280 0.28 -23.64 -12.84
N SER A 281 -0.44 -24.46 -13.61
CA SER A 281 0.02 -24.94 -14.93
C SER A 281 -0.27 -23.96 -16.07
N ASP A 282 -1.03 -22.89 -15.84
CA ASP A 282 -1.37 -21.88 -16.83
C ASP A 282 -0.51 -20.62 -16.63
N LEU A 283 0.47 -20.38 -17.52
CA LEU A 283 1.52 -19.38 -17.31
C LEU A 283 1.03 -17.97 -16.93
N PRO A 284 -0.01 -17.39 -17.57
CA PRO A 284 -0.54 -16.08 -17.19
C PRO A 284 -1.14 -16.02 -15.77
N HIS A 285 -1.52 -17.16 -15.20
CA HIS A 285 -2.18 -17.28 -13.91
C HIS A 285 -1.33 -17.97 -12.84
N ALA A 286 -0.18 -18.54 -13.24
CA ALA A 286 0.56 -19.46 -12.39
C ALA A 286 1.04 -18.78 -11.10
N ARG A 287 1.74 -17.65 -11.23
CA ARG A 287 2.30 -16.90 -10.11
C ARG A 287 1.24 -16.39 -9.13
N VAL A 288 0.13 -15.84 -9.64
CA VAL A 288 -0.97 -15.37 -8.79
C VAL A 288 -1.70 -16.54 -8.09
N ALA A 289 -1.75 -17.73 -8.72
CA ALA A 289 -2.27 -18.94 -8.08
C ALA A 289 -1.33 -19.45 -6.97
N GLY A 290 -0.02 -19.34 -7.18
CA GLY A 290 1.02 -19.52 -6.17
C GLY A 290 0.82 -18.61 -4.96
N GLU A 291 0.67 -17.31 -5.20
CA GLU A 291 0.40 -16.31 -4.15
C GLU A 291 -0.87 -16.63 -3.36
N ALA A 292 -1.97 -16.97 -4.06
CA ALA A 292 -3.23 -17.34 -3.43
C ALA A 292 -3.12 -18.63 -2.60
N PHE A 293 -2.34 -19.61 -3.05
CA PHE A 293 -2.05 -20.82 -2.30
C PHE A 293 -1.28 -20.50 -1.02
N SER A 294 -0.19 -19.75 -1.10
CA SER A 294 0.59 -19.30 0.08
C SER A 294 -0.26 -18.48 1.05
N GLN A 295 -1.15 -17.62 0.53
CA GLN A 295 -2.09 -16.85 1.34
C GLN A 295 -3.03 -17.76 2.17
N ILE A 296 -3.49 -18.88 1.60
CA ILE A 296 -4.36 -19.85 2.29
C ILE A 296 -3.55 -20.70 3.27
N THR A 297 -2.48 -21.33 2.77
CA THR A 297 -1.79 -22.43 3.47
C THR A 297 -0.65 -21.98 4.36
N GLY A 298 -0.12 -20.77 4.14
CA GLY A 298 1.10 -20.30 4.79
C GLY A 298 2.38 -20.94 4.25
N ALA A 299 2.28 -21.76 3.20
CA ALA A 299 3.43 -22.35 2.55
C ALA A 299 4.16 -21.27 1.75
N ASP A 300 5.35 -20.88 2.19
CA ASP A 300 6.23 -20.01 1.41
C ASP A 300 6.91 -20.86 0.32
N LEU A 301 6.66 -20.54 -0.95
CA LEU A 301 7.08 -21.40 -2.06
C LEU A 301 8.60 -21.46 -2.21
N ALA A 302 9.29 -20.33 -2.00
CA ALA A 302 10.75 -20.29 -2.10
C ALA A 302 11.40 -21.00 -0.90
N LEU A 303 10.91 -20.75 0.32
CA LEU A 303 11.46 -21.38 1.53
C LEU A 303 11.29 -22.91 1.55
N LEU A 304 10.24 -23.41 0.91
CA LEU A 304 9.91 -24.84 0.87
C LEU A 304 10.36 -25.53 -0.42
N ASP A 305 11.13 -24.85 -1.28
CA ASP A 305 11.57 -25.36 -2.58
C ASP A 305 10.40 -25.89 -3.45
N LEU A 306 9.27 -25.15 -3.46
CA LEU A 306 8.04 -25.49 -4.20
C LEU A 306 7.91 -24.69 -5.51
N GLU A 307 8.99 -24.07 -5.98
CA GLU A 307 9.05 -23.29 -7.20
C GLU A 307 9.80 -24.04 -8.32
N LEU A 308 9.56 -23.64 -9.57
CA LEU A 308 10.27 -24.17 -10.72
C LEU A 308 11.75 -23.80 -10.64
N GLN A 309 12.62 -24.77 -10.91
CA GLN A 309 14.07 -24.52 -11.03
C GLN A 309 14.42 -23.82 -12.33
N ASP A 310 13.75 -24.21 -13.42
CA ASP A 310 13.91 -23.61 -14.74
C ASP A 310 12.74 -22.64 -14.98
N LEU A 311 13.07 -21.36 -15.15
CA LEU A 311 12.06 -20.32 -15.38
C LEU A 311 11.41 -20.51 -16.77
N PRO A 312 10.07 -20.45 -16.87
CA PRO A 312 9.40 -20.54 -18.15
C PRO A 312 9.70 -19.31 -19.01
N ASP A 313 9.76 -19.53 -20.33
CA ASP A 313 9.84 -18.45 -21.32
C ASP A 313 8.46 -17.81 -21.47
N PHE A 314 8.21 -16.79 -20.64
CA PHE A 314 6.94 -16.06 -20.60
C PHE A 314 7.19 -14.57 -20.41
N ASP A 315 6.75 -13.78 -21.40
CA ASP A 315 6.85 -12.33 -21.37
C ASP A 315 5.46 -11.71 -21.23
N ALA A 316 5.20 -11.09 -20.07
CA ALA A 316 3.94 -10.43 -19.74
C ALA A 316 4.09 -8.90 -19.59
N GLY A 317 5.30 -8.37 -19.77
CA GLY A 317 5.60 -6.95 -19.62
C GLY A 317 5.55 -6.19 -20.95
N PRO A 318 5.85 -4.87 -20.90
CA PRO A 318 6.17 -4.13 -22.12
C PRO A 318 7.44 -4.71 -22.76
N ASN A 319 7.46 -4.82 -24.07
CA ASN A 319 8.68 -5.15 -24.81
C ASN A 319 9.47 -3.86 -25.13
N ASP A 320 10.66 -4.02 -25.72
CA ASP A 320 11.52 -2.90 -26.14
C ASP A 320 11.00 -2.15 -27.39
N ASP A 321 9.83 -2.50 -27.94
CA ASP A 321 9.26 -1.83 -29.12
C ASP A 321 8.57 -0.52 -28.69
N PRO A 322 9.09 0.67 -29.05
CA PRO A 322 8.49 1.95 -28.70
C PRO A 322 7.12 2.19 -29.35
N GLU A 323 6.73 1.38 -30.35
CA GLU A 323 5.42 1.42 -31.00
C GLU A 323 4.42 0.41 -30.39
N ASP A 324 4.84 -0.43 -29.43
CA ASP A 324 3.92 -1.30 -28.70
C ASP A 324 3.02 -0.49 -27.76
N ALA A 325 1.73 -0.72 -27.86
CA ALA A 325 0.73 -0.08 -27.00
C ALA A 325 0.71 -0.66 -25.58
N ASN A 326 1.30 -1.85 -25.35
CA ASN A 326 1.38 -2.47 -24.05
C ASN A 326 2.53 -1.90 -23.21
N VAL A 327 2.24 -0.84 -22.45
CA VAL A 327 3.17 -0.24 -21.48
C VAL A 327 2.97 -0.77 -20.05
N ALA A 328 2.11 -1.77 -19.87
CA ALA A 328 1.75 -2.27 -18.55
C ALA A 328 2.79 -3.24 -18.01
N MET A 329 3.42 -2.86 -16.89
CA MET A 329 4.30 -3.76 -16.14
C MET A 329 3.54 -5.00 -15.66
N ASP A 330 4.22 -6.14 -15.68
CA ASP A 330 3.70 -7.40 -15.16
C ASP A 330 3.44 -7.29 -13.64
N PRO A 331 2.18 -7.38 -13.18
CA PRO A 331 1.83 -7.22 -11.76
C PRO A 331 2.34 -8.37 -10.87
N ASP A 332 2.78 -9.47 -11.49
CA ASP A 332 3.21 -10.70 -10.87
C ASP A 332 4.72 -10.96 -11.08
N GLU A 333 5.46 -10.00 -11.66
CA GLU A 333 6.90 -10.09 -11.99
C GLU A 333 7.75 -10.72 -10.88
N ASN A 334 7.50 -10.30 -9.64
CA ASN A 334 8.31 -10.66 -8.49
C ASN A 334 7.69 -11.77 -7.63
N LEU A 335 6.71 -12.50 -8.16
CA LEU A 335 6.18 -13.71 -7.53
C LEU A 335 6.95 -14.94 -8.03
N PRO A 336 7.19 -15.94 -7.16
CA PRO A 336 7.85 -17.18 -7.55
C PRO A 336 6.97 -17.96 -8.54
N TRP A 337 7.61 -18.66 -9.49
CA TRP A 337 6.92 -19.55 -10.40
C TRP A 337 6.62 -20.88 -9.70
N PRO A 338 5.36 -21.19 -9.36
CA PRO A 338 5.04 -22.41 -8.63
C PRO A 338 5.31 -23.66 -9.46
N ASP A 339 5.85 -24.72 -8.84
CA ASP A 339 5.85 -26.06 -9.43
C ASP A 339 4.55 -26.79 -9.04
N PRO A 340 3.63 -27.05 -9.98
CA PRO A 340 2.34 -27.65 -9.67
C PRO A 340 2.45 -29.06 -9.07
N GLN A 341 3.48 -29.83 -9.43
CA GLN A 341 3.67 -31.20 -8.96
C GLN A 341 4.19 -31.20 -7.52
N LEU A 342 5.22 -30.41 -7.22
CA LEU A 342 5.75 -30.28 -5.85
C LEU A 342 4.69 -29.74 -4.90
N ILE A 343 3.91 -28.76 -5.33
CA ILE A 343 2.81 -28.19 -4.54
C ILE A 343 1.67 -29.21 -4.36
N ALA A 344 1.35 -30.01 -5.38
CA ALA A 344 0.36 -31.08 -5.24
C ALA A 344 0.80 -32.12 -4.20
N ASP A 345 2.07 -32.52 -4.21
CA ASP A 345 2.62 -33.48 -3.25
C ASP A 345 2.63 -32.89 -1.83
N TRP A 346 3.02 -31.61 -1.69
CA TRP A 346 2.91 -30.88 -0.43
C TRP A 346 1.46 -30.84 0.08
N TRP A 347 0.50 -30.54 -0.81
CA TRP A 347 -0.91 -30.49 -0.44
C TRP A 347 -1.49 -31.84 -0.04
N GLN A 348 -1.06 -32.95 -0.67
CA GLN A 348 -1.45 -34.29 -0.23
C GLN A 348 -0.96 -34.59 1.19
N ALA A 349 0.22 -34.10 1.56
CA ALA A 349 0.80 -34.31 2.89
C ALA A 349 0.18 -33.42 3.99
N HIS A 350 -0.21 -32.18 3.66
CA HIS A 350 -0.64 -31.19 4.67
C HIS A 350 -2.13 -30.80 4.59
N GLY A 351 -2.82 -31.13 3.49
CA GLY A 351 -4.21 -30.73 3.24
C GLY A 351 -5.20 -31.25 4.28
N GLY A 352 -4.85 -32.32 5.00
CA GLY A 352 -5.63 -32.86 6.11
C GLY A 352 -5.75 -31.92 7.32
N ASP A 353 -4.87 -30.92 7.44
CA ASP A 353 -4.91 -29.92 8.51
C ASP A 353 -5.97 -28.83 8.26
N PHE A 354 -6.56 -28.81 7.07
CA PHE A 354 -7.50 -27.78 6.62
C PHE A 354 -8.93 -28.29 6.55
N GLN A 355 -9.86 -27.47 7.03
CA GLN A 355 -11.30 -27.76 6.99
C GLN A 355 -12.01 -26.96 5.91
N ALA A 356 -12.71 -27.65 5.00
CA ALA A 356 -13.57 -27.04 3.99
C ALA A 356 -14.62 -26.10 4.61
N GLY A 357 -14.83 -24.94 3.98
CA GLY A 357 -15.80 -23.94 4.46
C GLY A 357 -15.25 -23.00 5.55
N VAL A 358 -14.06 -23.27 6.10
CA VAL A 358 -13.35 -22.38 7.02
C VAL A 358 -12.37 -21.53 6.20
N GLY A 359 -12.36 -20.21 6.43
CA GLY A 359 -11.36 -19.33 5.83
C GLY A 359 -10.03 -19.41 6.58
N TYR A 360 -8.91 -19.47 5.88
CA TYR A 360 -7.56 -19.44 6.41
C TYR A 360 -6.80 -18.20 5.93
N VAL A 361 -5.80 -17.80 6.72
CA VAL A 361 -4.79 -16.80 6.38
C VAL A 361 -3.46 -17.30 6.92
N LEU A 362 -2.52 -17.54 6.02
CA LEU A 362 -1.19 -18.07 6.30
C LEU A 362 -1.23 -19.36 7.15
N GLY A 363 -2.07 -20.32 6.75
CA GLY A 363 -2.19 -21.62 7.43
C GLY A 363 -3.01 -21.60 8.71
N LEU A 364 -3.50 -20.43 9.14
CA LEU A 364 -4.28 -20.28 10.36
C LEU A 364 -5.72 -19.93 10.04
N ALA A 365 -6.68 -20.60 10.69
CA ALA A 365 -8.09 -20.23 10.59
C ALA A 365 -8.28 -18.72 10.87
N GLN A 366 -9.07 -18.04 10.04
CA GLN A 366 -9.27 -16.60 10.11
C GLN A 366 -9.94 -16.20 11.42
N ARG A 367 -9.23 -15.39 12.19
CA ARG A 367 -9.63 -14.78 13.46
C ARG A 367 -8.75 -13.56 13.67
N GLU A 368 -9.11 -12.70 14.62
CA GLU A 368 -8.31 -11.50 14.92
C GLU A 368 -6.82 -11.82 15.15
N SER A 369 -6.51 -12.86 15.94
CA SER A 369 -5.13 -13.21 16.27
C SER A 369 -4.33 -13.80 15.10
N SER A 370 -4.96 -14.42 14.10
CA SER A 370 -4.24 -14.89 12.91
C SER A 370 -3.94 -13.73 11.97
N PHE A 371 -4.84 -12.75 11.83
CA PHE A 371 -4.51 -11.52 11.11
C PHE A 371 -3.42 -10.69 11.80
N GLN A 372 -3.40 -10.64 13.15
CA GLN A 372 -2.28 -10.02 13.88
C GLN A 372 -0.95 -10.71 13.59
N GLN A 373 -0.93 -12.04 13.53
CA GLN A 373 0.28 -12.78 13.12
C GLN A 373 0.66 -12.47 11.67
N ALA A 374 -0.32 -12.40 10.76
CA ALA A 374 -0.07 -12.04 9.36
C ALA A 374 0.46 -10.61 9.18
N LEU A 375 0.07 -9.66 10.04
CA LEU A 375 0.68 -8.32 10.06
C LEU A 375 2.18 -8.32 10.39
N VAL A 376 2.63 -9.30 11.18
CA VAL A 376 4.02 -9.42 11.63
C VAL A 376 4.85 -10.26 10.67
N ARG A 377 4.29 -11.38 10.19
CA ARG A 377 5.04 -12.43 9.47
C ARG A 377 4.74 -12.51 7.97
N GLY A 378 3.64 -11.92 7.53
CA GLY A 378 3.24 -12.01 6.13
C GLY A 378 4.08 -11.13 5.22
N GLN A 379 4.03 -11.42 3.93
CA GLN A 379 4.52 -10.52 2.90
C GLN A 379 3.57 -9.32 2.74
N GLN A 380 3.99 -8.22 2.13
CA GLN A 380 3.38 -6.90 2.27
C GLN A 380 1.93 -6.85 1.78
N ARG A 381 1.61 -7.53 0.67
CA ARG A 381 0.22 -7.70 0.21
C ARG A 381 -0.64 -8.43 1.25
N GLN A 382 -0.10 -9.50 1.85
CA GLN A 382 -0.73 -10.26 2.92
C GLN A 382 -0.93 -9.41 4.18
N ARG A 383 0.05 -8.55 4.53
CA ARG A 383 -0.03 -7.58 5.64
C ARG A 383 -1.11 -6.53 5.39
N ILE A 384 -1.23 -6.03 4.17
CA ILE A 384 -2.31 -5.11 3.77
C ILE A 384 -3.67 -5.79 3.96
N ALA A 385 -3.85 -7.00 3.44
CA ALA A 385 -5.08 -7.78 3.61
C ALA A 385 -5.39 -8.03 5.10
N ALA A 386 -4.37 -8.34 5.91
CA ALA A 386 -4.52 -8.55 7.34
C ALA A 386 -4.93 -7.29 8.10
N ALA A 387 -4.42 -6.11 7.73
CA ALA A 387 -4.87 -4.84 8.30
C ALA A 387 -6.38 -4.61 8.07
N TYR A 388 -6.89 -4.96 6.89
CA TYR A 388 -8.31 -4.93 6.58
C TYR A 388 -9.10 -6.01 7.31
N GLY A 389 -8.55 -7.22 7.45
CA GLY A 389 -9.14 -8.31 8.23
C GLY A 389 -9.33 -7.93 9.71
N ILE A 390 -8.33 -7.30 10.34
CA ILE A 390 -8.42 -6.82 11.74
C ILE A 390 -9.49 -5.73 11.87
N ALA A 391 -9.60 -4.85 10.89
CA ALA A 391 -10.54 -3.72 10.91
C ALA A 391 -12.01 -4.15 11.11
N ARG A 392 -12.36 -5.38 10.70
CA ARG A 392 -13.66 -6.01 10.95
C ARG A 392 -13.88 -6.41 12.40
N PHE A 393 -12.84 -6.91 13.08
CA PHE A 393 -12.92 -7.30 14.50
C PHE A 393 -12.85 -6.09 15.43
N ARG A 394 -12.21 -5.01 14.98
CA ARG A 394 -12.02 -3.78 15.77
C ARG A 394 -12.69 -2.57 15.09
N PRO A 395 -14.04 -2.50 15.10
CA PRO A 395 -14.76 -1.53 14.28
C PRO A 395 -14.65 -0.06 14.74
N THR A 396 -13.98 0.19 15.86
CA THR A 396 -13.78 1.53 16.44
C THR A 396 -12.31 1.93 16.55
N GLU A 397 -11.37 1.04 16.21
CA GLU A 397 -9.94 1.35 16.27
C GLU A 397 -9.42 1.80 14.92
N VAL A 398 -8.54 2.80 14.94
CA VAL A 398 -7.85 3.31 13.74
C VAL A 398 -7.19 2.16 12.97
N LEU A 399 -7.15 2.27 11.64
CA LEU A 399 -6.58 1.21 10.81
C LEU A 399 -5.07 1.11 11.01
N PHE A 400 -4.54 -0.12 11.07
CA PHE A 400 -3.10 -0.31 11.15
C PHE A 400 -2.40 0.28 9.90
N PRO A 401 -1.39 1.17 10.04
CA PRO A 401 -0.73 1.82 8.92
C PRO A 401 0.42 0.97 8.36
N THR A 402 0.11 -0.01 7.49
CA THR A 402 1.12 -0.89 6.85
C THR A 402 2.14 -0.14 5.98
N SER A 403 1.88 1.13 5.65
CA SER A 403 2.76 2.02 4.87
C SER A 403 3.70 2.88 5.73
N ALA A 404 3.48 2.95 7.04
CA ALA A 404 4.34 3.74 7.94
C ALA A 404 5.78 3.16 7.96
N PRO A 405 6.77 3.90 8.48
CA PRO A 405 8.09 3.32 8.71
C PRO A 405 8.06 2.11 9.63
N ALA A 406 8.95 1.15 9.39
CA ALA A 406 9.06 -0.11 10.12
C ALA A 406 9.20 0.14 11.63
N TRP A 407 9.99 1.13 12.05
CA TRP A 407 10.10 1.51 13.45
C TRP A 407 8.77 1.96 14.07
N ARG A 408 7.91 2.67 13.32
CA ARG A 408 6.58 3.09 13.81
C ARG A 408 5.65 1.90 13.89
N GLN A 409 5.64 1.07 12.86
CA GLN A 409 4.86 -0.16 12.81
C GLN A 409 5.24 -1.10 13.98
N LYS A 410 6.54 -1.25 14.27
CA LYS A 410 7.05 -2.03 15.40
C LYS A 410 6.51 -1.53 16.74
N ARG A 411 6.51 -0.22 17.00
CA ARG A 411 5.91 0.36 18.21
C ARG A 411 4.43 0.02 18.34
N LEU A 412 3.67 0.14 17.24
CA LEU A 412 2.23 -0.17 17.21
C LEU A 412 1.95 -1.66 17.43
N LEU A 413 2.78 -2.55 16.89
CA LEU A 413 2.64 -4.01 17.06
C LEU A 413 3.04 -4.50 18.46
N SER A 414 3.96 -3.79 19.12
CA SER A 414 4.47 -4.18 20.45
C SER A 414 3.50 -3.87 21.59
N GLY A 415 2.37 -3.19 21.32
CA GLY A 415 1.55 -2.56 22.34
C GLY A 415 2.27 -1.33 22.89
N GLY A 416 2.01 -0.17 22.25
CA GLY A 416 2.64 1.11 22.61
C GLY A 416 2.42 1.55 24.05
#